data_AF-A0A9X8T3Q1-F1
#
_entry.id   AF-A0A9X8T3Q1-F1
#
_cell.length_a   1.000
_cell.length_b   1.000
_cell.length_c   1.000
_cell.angle_alpha   90.00
_cell.angle_beta   90.00
_cell.angle_gamma   90.00
#
_symmetry.space_group_name_H-M   'P 1'
#
loop_
_entity.id
_entity.type
_entity.pdbx_description
1 polymer ?
#
loop_
_entity_poly.entity_id
_entity_poly.type
_entity_poly.pdbx_seq_one_letter_code
_entity_poly.pdbx_strand_id
1 'polypeptide(L)'
;MSKLRRKWLSHSLVALAMTLSLGFVPNAQPHDNVTYAQETAVTQDWTLAQYPDYYVIEGKSAIQKEDFPQLKTTTEKVYKKSGRSTKRVTVSDLQYADLDG
;
A
#
# COMPACT_ATOMS: atom_id res chain seq x y z
N MET A 1 43.14 38.57 14.97
CA MET A 1 42.56 37.21 15.02
C MET A 1 41.85 36.94 13.71
N SER A 2 42.26 35.86 13.02
CA SER A 2 42.17 35.73 11.56
C SER A 2 40.74 35.53 11.03
N LYS A 3 40.44 36.20 9.91
CA LYS A 3 39.19 36.12 9.11
C LYS A 3 38.78 34.69 8.74
N LEU A 4 39.68 33.72 8.88
CA LEU A 4 39.45 32.28 8.65
C LEU A 4 38.44 31.66 9.63
N ARG A 5 38.49 32.02 10.93
CA ARG A 5 37.58 31.44 11.94
C ARG A 5 36.13 31.91 11.79
N ARG A 6 35.92 33.12 11.26
CA ARG A 6 34.59 33.69 11.00
C ARG A 6 33.86 33.00 9.83
N LYS A 7 34.61 32.61 8.79
CA LYS A 7 34.05 31.84 7.65
C LYS A 7 33.63 30.44 8.08
N TRP A 8 34.43 29.73 8.89
CA TRP A 8 34.06 28.37 9.31
C TRP A 8 32.79 28.33 10.17
N LEU A 9 32.62 29.29 11.08
CA LEU A 9 31.42 29.41 11.90
C LEU A 9 30.17 29.78 11.08
N SER A 10 30.30 30.64 10.06
CA SER A 10 29.17 31.03 9.22
C SER A 10 28.67 29.89 8.31
N HIS A 11 29.57 29.03 7.83
CA HIS A 11 29.17 27.87 7.00
C HIS A 11 28.50 26.77 7.83
N SER A 12 28.93 26.59 9.09
CA SER A 12 28.30 25.62 10.01
C SER A 12 26.88 26.03 10.41
N LEU A 13 26.61 27.33 10.56
CA LEU A 13 25.29 27.84 10.91
C LEU A 13 24.29 27.77 9.74
N VAL A 14 24.77 27.96 8.50
CA VAL A 14 23.95 27.78 7.28
C VAL A 14 23.62 26.30 7.04
N ALA A 15 24.55 25.38 7.31
CA ALA A 15 24.30 23.94 7.20
C ALA A 15 23.28 23.44 8.24
N LEU A 16 23.28 24.02 9.44
CA LEU A 16 22.28 23.70 10.48
C LEU A 16 20.90 24.30 10.14
N ALA A 17 20.85 25.48 9.53
CA ALA A 17 19.60 26.11 9.11
C ALA A 17 18.92 25.36 7.94
N MET A 18 19.69 24.78 7.01
CA MET A 18 19.15 23.96 5.91
C MET A 18 18.62 22.60 6.37
N THR A 19 19.16 22.02 7.45
CA THR A 19 18.64 20.75 7.99
C THR A 19 17.36 20.94 8.79
N LEU A 20 17.15 22.11 9.40
CA LEU A 20 15.91 22.45 10.08
C LEU A 20 14.75 22.80 9.13
N SER A 21 15.02 23.36 7.95
CA SER A 21 13.97 23.72 6.98
C SER A 21 13.44 22.54 6.15
N LEU A 22 14.13 21.40 6.14
CA LEU A 22 13.68 20.15 5.50
C LEU A 22 13.07 19.15 6.50
N GLY A 23 13.14 19.45 7.81
CA GLY A 23 12.78 18.53 8.89
C GLY A 23 11.28 18.44 9.25
N PHE A 24 10.42 19.23 8.61
CA PHE A 24 8.98 19.19 8.85
C PHE A 24 8.21 19.25 7.53
N VAL A 25 8.33 18.19 6.72
CA VAL A 25 7.23 17.85 5.82
C VAL A 25 6.17 17.20 6.71
N PRO A 26 5.00 17.84 6.94
CA PRO A 26 3.91 17.16 7.63
C PRO A 26 3.63 15.88 6.84
N ASN A 27 3.56 14.76 7.57
CA ASN A 27 3.10 13.48 7.06
C ASN A 27 2.05 13.73 5.98
N ALA A 28 2.39 13.44 4.74
CA ALA A 28 1.38 13.27 3.71
C ALA A 28 0.47 12.17 4.27
N GLN A 29 -0.66 12.56 4.85
CA GLN A 29 -1.76 11.64 5.03
C GLN A 29 -1.96 11.05 3.64
N PRO A 30 -1.91 9.72 3.47
CA PRO A 30 -2.36 9.14 2.22
C PRO A 30 -3.82 9.58 2.11
N HIS A 31 -4.05 10.62 1.30
CA HIS A 31 -5.36 10.85 0.73
C HIS A 31 -5.54 9.67 -0.21
N ASP A 32 -6.02 8.57 0.36
CA ASP A 32 -6.66 7.50 -0.37
C ASP A 32 -7.90 8.15 -1.00
N ASN A 33 -7.69 8.89 -2.08
CA ASN A 33 -8.76 9.38 -2.91
C ASN A 33 -9.29 8.15 -3.65
N VAL A 34 -10.05 7.33 -2.92
CA VAL A 34 -10.70 6.14 -3.45
C VAL A 34 -11.85 6.67 -4.30
N THR A 35 -11.58 6.82 -5.60
CA THR A 35 -12.65 7.00 -6.58
C THR A 35 -13.41 5.69 -6.65
N TYR A 36 -14.56 5.64 -6.00
CA TYR A 36 -15.48 4.52 -6.12
C TYR A 36 -16.07 4.54 -7.53
N ALA A 37 -16.10 3.37 -8.17
CA ALA A 37 -16.74 3.22 -9.45
C ALA A 37 -18.27 3.39 -9.27
N GLN A 38 -18.93 3.98 -10.26
CA GLN A 38 -20.36 4.28 -10.18
C GLN A 38 -21.17 2.99 -10.08
N GLU A 39 -21.93 2.85 -8.99
CA GLU A 39 -22.81 1.70 -8.75
C GLU A 39 -23.87 1.66 -9.85
N THR A 40 -24.02 0.50 -10.49
CA THR A 40 -25.08 0.26 -11.47
C THR A 40 -26.07 -0.71 -10.86
N ALA A 41 -27.37 -0.47 -11.05
CA ALA A 41 -28.38 -1.45 -10.62
C ALA A 41 -28.09 -2.78 -11.32
N VAL A 42 -27.75 -3.81 -10.54
CA VAL A 42 -27.49 -5.16 -11.05
C VAL A 42 -28.81 -5.72 -11.55
N THR A 43 -29.00 -5.71 -12.87
CA THR A 43 -30.14 -6.39 -13.49
C THR A 43 -29.82 -7.87 -13.62
N GLN A 44 -30.82 -8.73 -13.40
CA GLN A 44 -30.65 -10.18 -13.47
C GLN A 44 -30.28 -10.68 -14.88
N ASP A 45 -30.56 -9.87 -15.90
CA ASP A 45 -30.20 -10.13 -17.29
C ASP A 45 -28.90 -9.41 -17.66
N TRP A 46 -27.88 -10.19 -18.02
CA TRP A 46 -26.65 -9.66 -18.61
C TRP A 46 -26.83 -9.44 -20.12
N THR A 47 -26.38 -8.31 -20.63
CA THR A 47 -26.32 -8.05 -22.07
C THR A 47 -24.98 -7.46 -22.48
N LEU A 48 -24.47 -7.85 -23.66
CA LEU A 48 -23.23 -7.31 -24.22
C LEU A 48 -23.31 -5.79 -24.46
N ALA A 49 -24.51 -5.27 -24.74
CA ALA A 49 -24.74 -3.84 -24.94
C ALA A 49 -24.57 -3.03 -23.65
N GLN A 50 -24.92 -3.60 -22.50
CA GLN A 50 -24.80 -2.94 -21.21
C GLN A 50 -23.44 -3.21 -20.54
N TYR A 51 -22.88 -4.42 -20.72
CA TYR A 51 -21.66 -4.87 -20.05
C TYR A 51 -20.67 -5.53 -21.03
N PRO A 52 -20.10 -4.75 -21.97
CA PRO A 52 -19.21 -5.28 -23.00
C PRO A 52 -17.94 -5.94 -22.45
N ASP A 53 -17.51 -5.54 -21.25
CA ASP A 53 -16.31 -6.04 -20.59
C ASP A 53 -16.60 -7.22 -19.63
N TYR A 54 -17.82 -7.77 -19.66
CA TYR A 54 -18.22 -8.95 -18.88
C TYR A 54 -18.16 -8.79 -17.35
N TYR A 55 -18.17 -7.55 -16.83
CA TYR A 55 -18.29 -7.28 -15.38
C TYR A 55 -19.28 -6.14 -15.09
N VAL A 56 -19.80 -6.11 -13.86
CA VAL A 56 -20.68 -5.07 -13.33
C VAL A 56 -20.14 -4.61 -11.98
N ILE A 57 -20.25 -3.31 -11.69
CA ILE A 57 -19.95 -2.76 -10.37
C ILE A 57 -21.20 -2.89 -9.51
N GLU A 58 -21.20 -3.89 -8.62
CA GLU A 58 -22.35 -4.15 -7.72
C GLU A 58 -22.40 -3.21 -6.51
N GLY A 59 -21.27 -2.59 -6.13
CA GLY A 59 -21.18 -1.72 -4.97
C GLY A 59 -19.83 -1.80 -4.26
N LYS A 60 -19.80 -1.41 -2.98
CA LYS A 60 -18.64 -1.62 -2.11
C LYS A 60 -18.43 -3.11 -1.82
N SER A 61 -17.22 -3.46 -1.37
CA SER A 61 -16.78 -4.86 -1.27
C SER A 61 -17.60 -5.79 -0.38
N ALA A 62 -18.40 -5.28 0.56
CA ALA A 62 -19.18 -6.07 1.52
C ALA A 62 -18.36 -7.16 2.27
N ILE A 63 -17.05 -6.96 2.40
CA ILE A 63 -16.12 -7.92 3.02
C ILE A 63 -16.20 -7.84 4.56
N GLN A 64 -16.40 -9.00 5.19
CA GLN A 64 -16.17 -9.21 6.63
C GLN A 64 -14.67 -9.48 6.84
N LYS A 65 -13.93 -8.50 7.34
CA LYS A 65 -12.45 -8.56 7.43
C LYS A 65 -11.98 -9.58 8.46
N GLU A 66 -12.82 -9.87 9.44
CA GLU A 66 -12.56 -10.76 10.57
C GLU A 66 -12.47 -12.22 10.12
N ASP A 67 -13.14 -12.57 9.02
CA ASP A 67 -13.12 -13.90 8.42
C ASP A 67 -11.85 -14.17 7.58
N PHE A 68 -11.10 -13.12 7.24
CA PHE A 68 -9.90 -13.25 6.41
C PHE A 68 -8.70 -13.80 7.20
N PRO A 69 -7.86 -14.66 6.58
CA PRO A 69 -6.60 -15.09 7.16
C PRO A 69 -5.71 -13.92 7.57
N GLN A 70 -5.23 -13.95 8.81
CA GLN A 70 -4.39 -12.90 9.34
C GLN A 70 -3.03 -12.83 8.65
N LEU A 71 -2.47 -11.62 8.58
CA LEU A 71 -1.10 -11.42 8.13
C LEU A 71 -0.11 -11.97 9.15
N LYS A 72 0.90 -12.68 8.66
CA LYS A 72 2.02 -13.22 9.44
C LYS A 72 3.35 -12.89 8.77
N THR A 73 4.42 -12.87 9.54
CA THR A 73 5.77 -12.68 9.00
C THR A 73 6.53 -14.00 8.96
N THR A 74 7.12 -14.31 7.81
CA THR A 74 7.92 -15.52 7.57
C THR A 74 9.14 -15.20 6.70
N THR A 75 9.83 -16.20 6.17
CA THR A 75 10.87 -16.02 5.15
C THR A 75 10.39 -16.46 3.77
N GLU A 76 10.99 -15.88 2.73
CA GLU A 76 10.60 -16.15 1.35
C GLU A 76 10.68 -17.65 0.98
N LYS A 77 11.76 -18.34 1.37
CA LYS A 77 11.90 -19.78 1.15
C LYS A 77 10.76 -20.57 1.78
N VAL A 78 10.38 -20.22 3.02
CA VAL A 78 9.35 -20.94 3.77
C VAL A 78 7.98 -20.72 3.13
N TYR A 79 7.64 -19.49 2.76
CA TYR A 79 6.35 -19.19 2.12
C TYR A 79 6.22 -19.81 0.73
N LYS A 80 7.25 -19.69 -0.12
CA LYS A 80 7.27 -20.28 -1.46
C LYS A 80 7.52 -21.79 -1.47
N LYS A 81 7.83 -22.38 -0.31
CA LYS A 81 8.24 -23.79 -0.13
C LYS A 81 9.40 -24.21 -1.06
N SER A 82 10.25 -23.25 -1.46
CA SER A 82 11.28 -23.47 -2.47
C SER A 82 12.40 -22.41 -2.40
N GLY A 83 13.56 -22.72 -2.98
CA GLY A 83 14.71 -21.81 -3.04
C GLY A 83 15.54 -21.74 -1.75
N ARG A 84 16.37 -20.70 -1.64
CA ARG A 84 17.34 -20.49 -0.54
C ARG A 84 17.23 -19.14 0.17
N SER A 85 16.31 -18.27 -0.27
CA SER A 85 16.15 -16.92 0.27
C SER A 85 15.64 -16.93 1.72
N THR A 86 16.37 -16.25 2.61
CA THR A 86 16.00 -16.05 4.02
C THR A 86 15.38 -14.68 4.29
N LYS A 87 15.10 -13.89 3.23
CA LYS A 87 14.50 -12.56 3.35
C LYS A 87 13.16 -12.64 4.08
N ARG A 88 12.95 -11.75 5.06
CA ARG A 88 11.66 -11.63 5.76
C ARG A 88 10.58 -11.06 4.86
N VAL A 89 9.38 -11.63 4.93
CA VAL A 89 8.19 -11.23 4.17
C VAL A 89 6.95 -11.27 5.07
N THR A 90 6.00 -10.37 4.84
CA THR A 90 4.68 -10.37 5.49
C THR A 90 3.65 -10.82 4.47
N VAL A 91 2.86 -11.84 4.82
CA VAL A 91 1.97 -12.59 3.92
C VAL A 91 0.73 -13.06 4.67
N SER A 92 -0.34 -13.41 3.96
CA SER A 92 -1.44 -14.24 4.47
C SER A 92 -1.52 -15.52 3.64
N ASP A 93 -2.09 -16.59 4.20
CA ASP A 93 -2.36 -17.81 3.43
C ASP A 93 -3.71 -17.65 2.73
N LEU A 94 -3.76 -17.83 1.40
CA LEU A 94 -5.01 -17.78 0.64
C LEU A 94 -5.90 -18.98 1.00
N GLN A 95 -7.19 -18.72 1.25
CA GLN A 95 -8.19 -19.77 1.44
C GLN A 95 -8.75 -20.20 0.08
N TYR A 96 -8.85 -21.51 -0.11
CA TYR A 96 -9.48 -22.13 -1.28
C TYR A 96 -10.62 -23.01 -0.77
N ALA A 97 -11.77 -22.98 -1.46
CA ALA A 97 -12.89 -23.86 -1.15
C ALA A 97 -12.66 -25.27 -1.71
N ASP A 98 -13.16 -26.28 -1.01
CA ASP A 98 -13.25 -27.63 -1.54
C ASP A 98 -14.34 -27.72 -2.61
N LEU A 99 -14.24 -28.72 -3.50
CA LEU A 99 -15.27 -29.01 -4.50
C LEU A 99 -16.52 -29.60 -3.82
N ASP A 100 -17.71 -29.20 -4.27
CA ASP A 100 -19.00 -29.46 -3.61
C ASP A 100 -19.66 -30.82 -3.95
N GLY A 101 -19.13 -31.57 -4.93
CA GLY A 101 -19.53 -32.95 -5.23
C GLY A 101 -20.12 -33.17 -6.62
#